data_AF-A0A954H342-F1
#
_entry.id   AF-A0A954H342-F1
#
_cell.length_a   1.000
_cell.length_b   1.000
_cell.length_c   1.000
_cell.angle_alpha   90.00
_cell.angle_beta   90.00
_cell.angle_gamma   90.00
#
_symmetry.space_group_name_H-M   'P 1'
#
loop_
_entity.id
_entity.type
_entity.pdbx_description
1 polymer ?
#
loop_
_entity_poly.entity_id
_entity_poly.type
_entity_poly.pdbx_seq_one_letter_code
_entity_poly.pdbx_strand_id
1 'polypeptide(L)'
;MASTRSRRSGVVKWSINLGGTVLPDVRHQTPFSEKRYTVIKFVMCLTRHPDLSRDEFRDYWRNNHGPFFMKNAAVIGARKYVQSQTLDSTLNQGLRESRGMMAEFDGVAEVWFDSEEALIQGMS
;
A
#
# COMPACT_ATOMS: atom_id res chain seq x y z
N MET A 1 -22.22 -30.26 -19.33
CA MET A 1 -21.66 -31.55 -18.87
C MET A 1 -20.70 -31.28 -17.72
N ALA A 2 -20.63 -32.22 -16.78
CA ALA A 2 -20.36 -32.02 -15.34
C ALA A 2 -19.03 -31.33 -14.97
N SER A 3 -19.11 -30.43 -13.98
CA SER A 3 -17.96 -29.88 -13.23
C SER A 3 -17.83 -30.63 -11.91
N THR A 4 -16.76 -31.41 -11.75
CA THR A 4 -16.39 -32.00 -10.46
C THR A 4 -15.57 -30.99 -9.67
N ARG A 5 -16.13 -30.47 -8.58
CA ARG A 5 -15.47 -29.50 -7.70
C ARG A 5 -14.75 -30.24 -6.58
N SER A 6 -13.44 -30.47 -6.73
CA SER A 6 -12.61 -30.90 -5.61
C SER A 6 -12.06 -29.68 -4.87
N ARG A 7 -12.58 -29.43 -3.66
CA ARG A 7 -11.99 -28.49 -2.70
C ARG A 7 -10.84 -29.19 -1.99
N ARG A 8 -9.60 -28.89 -2.36
CA ARG A 8 -8.45 -28.99 -1.43
C ARG A 8 -7.46 -27.85 -1.69
N SER A 9 -7.09 -27.21 -0.58
CA SER A 9 -6.13 -26.11 -0.42
C SER A 9 -6.51 -24.76 -1.06
N GLY A 10 -6.73 -23.76 -0.21
CA GLY A 10 -7.16 -22.41 -0.56
C GLY A 10 -6.08 -21.54 -1.21
N VAL A 11 -5.54 -21.97 -2.34
CA VAL A 11 -4.69 -21.13 -3.20
C VAL A 11 -5.35 -21.06 -4.57
N VAL A 12 -5.97 -19.91 -4.88
CA VAL A 12 -6.46 -19.63 -6.23
C VAL A 12 -5.24 -19.27 -7.09
N LYS A 13 -4.74 -20.25 -7.84
CA LYS A 13 -3.71 -20.02 -8.85
C LYS A 13 -4.36 -19.43 -10.09
N TRP A 14 -4.12 -18.16 -10.37
CA TRP A 14 -4.46 -17.56 -11.66
C TRP A 14 -3.43 -18.05 -12.69
N SER A 15 -3.83 -18.98 -13.55
CA SER A 15 -3.05 -19.38 -14.73
C SER A 15 -3.74 -18.82 -15.97
N ILE A 16 -3.13 -17.81 -16.60
CA ILE A 16 -3.49 -17.37 -17.95
C ILE A 16 -2.89 -18.39 -18.92
N ASN A 17 -3.74 -19.14 -19.62
CA ASN A 17 -3.30 -20.14 -20.58
C ASN A 17 -3.20 -19.46 -21.96
N LEU A 18 -2.02 -18.92 -22.28
CA LEU A 18 -1.71 -18.45 -23.63
C LEU A 18 -1.09 -19.65 -24.37
N GLY A 19 -1.74 -20.08 -25.45
CA GLY A 19 -1.40 -21.30 -26.18
C GLY A 19 0.08 -21.43 -26.51
N GLY A 20 0.62 -22.60 -26.18
CA GLY A 20 1.73 -23.29 -26.82
C GLY A 20 2.85 -22.44 -27.41
N THR A 21 3.84 -22.10 -26.58
CA THR A 21 5.28 -22.25 -26.89
C THR A 21 6.00 -22.20 -25.54
N VAL A 22 6.72 -23.27 -25.18
CA VAL A 22 7.56 -23.28 -23.98
C VAL A 22 8.74 -22.35 -24.27
N LEU A 23 8.70 -21.12 -23.75
CA LEU A 23 9.87 -20.25 -23.78
C LEU A 23 10.99 -20.92 -22.96
N PRO A 24 12.25 -20.91 -23.42
CA PRO A 24 13.35 -21.43 -22.64
C PRO A 24 13.39 -20.73 -21.27
N ASP A 25 13.75 -21.48 -20.24
CA ASP A 25 13.86 -21.02 -18.86
C ASP A 25 14.95 -19.92 -18.78
N VAL A 26 14.56 -18.68 -19.04
CA VAL A 26 15.43 -17.51 -18.88
C VAL A 26 15.51 -17.19 -17.40
N ARG A 27 16.17 -18.05 -16.63
CA ARG A 27 16.74 -17.66 -15.33
C ARG A 27 17.96 -16.77 -15.60
N HIS A 28 17.73 -15.59 -16.16
CA HIS A 28 18.54 -14.45 -15.76
C HIS A 28 18.02 -14.02 -14.39
N GLN A 29 18.35 -14.83 -13.38
CA GLN A 29 18.45 -14.33 -12.02
C GLN A 29 19.64 -13.37 -12.04
N THR A 30 19.40 -12.12 -12.43
CA THR A 30 20.27 -11.05 -11.97
C THR A 30 20.35 -11.20 -10.45
N PRO A 31 21.54 -11.40 -9.86
CA PRO A 31 21.64 -11.35 -8.42
C PRO A 31 21.23 -9.93 -8.05
N PHE A 32 20.04 -9.77 -7.47
CA PHE A 32 19.78 -8.57 -6.69
C PHE A 32 20.92 -8.55 -5.69
N SER A 33 21.87 -7.63 -5.87
CA SER A 33 22.99 -7.48 -4.96
C SER A 33 22.42 -7.48 -3.54
N GLU A 34 22.99 -8.25 -2.63
CA GLU A 34 22.64 -8.26 -1.20
C GLU A 34 22.94 -6.91 -0.50
N LYS A 35 22.86 -5.78 -1.21
CA LYS A 35 22.61 -4.49 -0.57
C LYS A 35 21.23 -4.58 0.06
N ARG A 36 21.21 -5.02 1.31
CA ARG A 36 20.09 -4.85 2.24
C ARG A 36 19.65 -3.40 2.12
N TYR A 37 18.45 -3.18 1.57
CA TYR A 37 17.86 -1.84 1.55
C TYR A 37 17.61 -1.47 3.01
N THR A 38 18.47 -0.59 3.55
CA THR A 38 18.46 -0.18 4.96
C THR A 38 17.28 0.70 5.30
N VAL A 39 16.51 1.19 4.32
CA VAL A 39 15.40 2.12 4.54
C VAL A 39 14.11 1.38 4.88
N ILE A 40 13.51 1.70 6.01
CA ILE A 40 12.19 1.22 6.43
C ILE A 40 11.11 2.13 5.85
N LYS A 41 10.07 1.56 5.24
CA LYS A 41 8.86 2.27 4.83
C LYS A 41 7.71 1.90 5.78
N PHE A 42 7.30 2.87 6.60
CA PHE A 42 6.13 2.76 7.45
C PHE A 42 4.87 3.22 6.70
N VAL A 43 3.89 2.33 6.54
CA VAL A 43 2.66 2.56 5.77
C VAL A 43 1.45 2.51 6.70
N MET A 44 0.66 3.57 6.71
CA MET A 44 -0.54 3.69 7.54
C MET A 44 -1.78 3.84 6.65
N CYS A 45 -2.73 2.92 6.80
CA CYS A 45 -4.04 3.01 6.16
C CYS A 45 -4.99 3.74 7.12
N LEU A 46 -5.49 4.91 6.71
CA LEU A 46 -6.22 5.82 7.58
C LEU A 46 -7.72 5.72 7.33
N THR A 47 -8.50 5.67 8.40
CA THR A 47 -9.95 5.95 8.37
C THR A 47 -10.20 7.23 9.14
N ARG A 48 -11.03 8.12 8.59
CA ARG A 48 -11.41 9.38 9.24
C ARG A 48 -12.25 9.12 10.49
N HIS A 49 -12.28 10.10 11.38
CA HIS A 49 -13.21 10.09 12.51
C HIS A 49 -14.66 10.06 12.00
N PRO A 50 -15.60 9.32 12.64
CA PRO A 50 -16.98 9.22 12.17
C PRO A 50 -17.70 10.56 12.00
N ASP A 51 -17.34 11.56 12.80
CA ASP A 51 -17.93 12.90 12.76
C ASP A 51 -17.36 13.81 11.65
N LEU A 52 -16.35 13.34 10.91
CA LEU A 52 -15.77 14.08 9.80
C LEU A 52 -16.27 13.56 8.46
N SER A 53 -16.63 14.47 7.57
CA SER A 53 -16.74 14.17 6.16
C SER A 53 -15.37 13.84 5.55
N ARG A 54 -15.38 13.18 4.38
CA ARG A 54 -14.15 12.85 3.65
C ARG A 54 -13.40 14.12 3.24
N ASP A 55 -14.11 15.16 2.82
CA ASP A 55 -13.48 16.41 2.38
C ASP A 55 -12.88 17.19 3.54
N GLU A 56 -13.54 17.25 4.70
CA GLU A 56 -12.95 17.84 5.92
C GLU A 56 -11.68 17.09 6.36
N PHE A 57 -11.72 15.75 6.33
CA PHE A 57 -10.53 14.95 6.61
C PHE A 57 -9.39 15.27 5.63
N ARG A 58 -9.68 15.33 4.33
CA ARG A 58 -8.67 15.59 3.29
C ARG A 58 -8.08 17.00 3.39
N ASP A 59 -8.92 17.99 3.65
CA ASP A 59 -8.50 19.38 3.83
C ASP A 59 -7.58 19.51 5.04
N TYR A 60 -8.02 19.03 6.21
CA TYR A 60 -7.21 19.06 7.42
C TYR A 60 -5.90 18.27 7.25
N TRP A 61 -5.97 17.08 6.66
CA TRP A 61 -4.79 16.23 6.50
C TRP A 61 -3.74 16.89 5.60
N ARG A 62 -4.17 17.53 4.51
CA ARG A 62 -3.28 18.22 3.58
C ARG A 62 -2.77 19.55 4.12
N ASN A 63 -3.63 20.37 4.68
CA ASN A 63 -3.37 21.78 4.94
C ASN A 63 -2.93 22.06 6.39
N ASN A 64 -3.14 21.11 7.31
CA ASN A 64 -2.75 21.26 8.71
C ASN A 64 -1.76 20.17 9.11
N HIS A 65 -2.18 18.90 9.03
CA HIS A 65 -1.34 17.78 9.50
C HIS A 65 -0.07 17.62 8.65
N GLY A 66 -0.17 17.76 7.32
CA GLY A 66 1.00 17.67 6.43
C GLY A 66 2.09 18.70 6.77
N PRO A 67 1.78 20.01 6.80
CA PRO A 67 2.74 21.04 7.21
C PRO A 67 3.29 20.83 8.63
N PHE A 68 2.43 20.42 9.57
CA PHE A 68 2.87 20.07 10.93
C PHE A 68 3.87 18.92 10.92
N PHE A 69 3.60 17.83 10.20
CA PHE A 69 4.52 16.70 10.07
C PHE A 69 5.85 17.15 9.47
N MET A 70 5.80 17.90 8.36
CA MET A 70 7.02 18.37 7.68
C MET A 70 7.88 19.28 8.56
N LYS A 71 7.27 20.14 9.39
CA LYS A 71 7.99 20.97 10.36
C LYS A 71 8.77 20.12 11.39
N ASN A 72 8.27 18.93 11.71
CA ASN A 72 8.86 18.03 12.70
C ASN A 72 9.63 16.85 12.09
N ALA A 73 9.66 16.73 10.75
CA ALA A 73 10.19 15.54 10.06
C ALA A 73 11.65 15.25 10.42
N ALA A 74 12.48 16.28 10.59
CA ALA A 74 13.88 16.11 11.00
C ALA A 74 14.01 15.57 12.43
N VAL A 75 13.16 16.04 13.35
CA VAL A 75 13.16 15.58 14.76
C VAL A 75 12.70 14.12 14.84
N ILE A 76 11.71 13.75 14.04
CA ILE A 76 11.16 12.38 13.95
C ILE A 76 12.13 11.43 13.21
N GLY A 77 13.14 11.96 12.51
CA GLY A 77 14.05 11.14 11.68
C GLY A 77 13.43 10.67 10.36
N ALA A 78 12.35 11.32 9.89
CA ALA A 78 11.68 10.97 8.65
C ALA A 78 12.46 11.45 7.42
N ARG A 79 12.71 10.53 6.48
CA ARG A 79 13.39 10.79 5.20
C ARG A 79 12.45 11.21 4.07
N LYS A 80 11.21 10.73 4.13
CA LYS A 80 10.19 11.01 3.13
C LYS A 80 8.81 10.90 3.78
N TYR A 81 7.89 11.73 3.31
CA TYR A 81 6.48 11.68 3.67
C TYR A 81 5.61 11.75 2.41
N VAL A 82 4.62 10.88 2.30
CA VAL A 82 3.63 10.88 1.22
C VAL A 82 2.23 10.78 1.82
N GLN A 83 1.32 11.60 1.30
CA GLN A 83 -0.12 11.49 1.53
C GLN A 83 -0.80 11.04 0.24
N SER A 84 -1.31 9.82 0.22
CA SER A 84 -2.13 9.30 -0.87
C SER A 84 -3.60 9.37 -0.44
N GLN A 85 -4.30 10.41 -0.88
CA GLN A 85 -5.71 10.59 -0.55
C GLN A 85 -6.60 9.77 -1.47
N THR A 86 -7.60 9.09 -0.90
CA THR A 86 -8.61 8.40 -1.69
C THR A 86 -9.49 9.45 -2.39
N LEU A 87 -9.56 9.36 -3.71
CA LEU A 87 -10.42 10.22 -4.51
C LEU A 87 -11.87 9.73 -4.45
N ASP A 88 -12.82 10.64 -4.51
CA ASP A 88 -14.23 10.28 -4.71
C ASP A 88 -14.49 10.05 -6.20
N SER A 89 -14.56 8.78 -6.61
CA SER A 89 -14.71 8.39 -8.02
C SER A 89 -15.47 7.07 -8.12
N THR A 90 -16.40 7.01 -9.08
CA THR A 90 -17.15 5.78 -9.40
C THR A 90 -16.25 4.63 -9.88
N LEU A 91 -15.04 4.94 -10.37
CA LEU A 91 -14.04 3.91 -10.71
C LEU A 91 -13.62 3.09 -9.49
N ASN A 92 -13.58 3.69 -8.30
CA ASN A 92 -13.20 2.98 -7.08
C ASN A 92 -14.23 1.90 -6.73
N GLN A 93 -15.51 2.20 -6.89
CA GLN A 93 -16.58 1.23 -6.67
C GLN A 93 -16.44 0.03 -7.61
N GLY A 94 -16.28 0.26 -8.91
CA GLY A 94 -16.13 -0.81 -9.89
C GLY A 94 -14.90 -1.68 -9.65
N LEU A 95 -13.76 -1.05 -9.31
CA LEU A 95 -12.53 -1.76 -8.96
C LEU A 95 -12.69 -2.61 -7.70
N ARG A 96 -13.35 -2.06 -6.66
CA ARG A 96 -13.61 -2.75 -5.39
C ARG A 96 -14.50 -3.96 -5.59
N GLU A 97 -15.63 -3.80 -6.27
CA GLU A 97 -16.62 -4.85 -6.50
C GLU A 97 -16.06 -5.98 -7.38
N SER A 98 -15.33 -5.65 -8.45
CA SER A 98 -14.75 -6.64 -9.36
C SER A 98 -13.77 -7.62 -8.69
N ARG A 99 -13.21 -7.25 -7.54
CA ARG A 99 -12.21 -8.03 -6.80
C ARG A 99 -12.69 -8.48 -5.41
N GLY A 100 -13.92 -8.17 -5.02
CA GLY A 100 -14.45 -8.47 -3.69
C GLY A 100 -13.66 -7.79 -2.56
N MET A 101 -13.17 -6.56 -2.79
CA MET A 101 -12.36 -5.83 -1.83
C MET A 101 -13.21 -5.24 -0.70
N MET A 102 -12.58 -5.02 0.46
CA MET A 102 -13.20 -4.29 1.58
C MET A 102 -13.48 -2.83 1.22
N ALA A 103 -14.20 -2.12 2.10
CA ALA A 103 -14.37 -0.67 2.00
C ALA A 103 -13.02 0.04 1.90
N GLU A 104 -12.98 1.13 1.14
CA GLU A 104 -11.78 1.93 0.96
C GLU A 104 -11.37 2.67 2.24
N PHE A 105 -10.07 2.82 2.44
CA PHE A 105 -9.53 3.75 3.41
C PHE A 105 -9.74 5.21 2.95
N ASP A 106 -9.66 6.16 3.88
CA ASP A 106 -9.70 7.59 3.57
C ASP A 106 -8.39 8.11 2.96
N GLY A 107 -7.30 7.40 3.23
CA GLY A 107 -6.05 7.52 2.51
C GLY A 107 -4.95 6.67 3.09
N VAL A 108 -3.77 6.79 2.51
CA VAL A 108 -2.55 6.10 2.94
C VAL A 108 -1.47 7.12 3.21
N ALA A 109 -0.91 7.10 4.42
CA ALA A 109 0.30 7.83 4.74
C ALA A 109 1.51 6.90 4.60
N GLU A 110 2.60 7.41 4.05
CA GLU A 110 3.85 6.68 3.94
C GLU A 110 4.99 7.52 4.50
N VAL A 111 5.77 6.95 5.41
CA VAL A 111 6.94 7.59 6.02
C VAL A 111 8.15 6.67 5.87
N TRP A 112 9.32 7.23 5.56
CA TRP A 112 10.55 6.45 5.43
C TRP A 112 11.55 6.80 6.51
N PHE A 113 12.28 5.80 7.00
CA PHE A 113 13.30 5.90 8.05
C PHE A 113 14.55 5.14 7.63
N ASP A 114 15.72 5.53 8.14
CA ASP A 114 16.99 4.90 7.78
C ASP A 114 17.25 3.52 8.43
N SER A 115 16.50 3.18 9.48
CA SER A 115 16.58 1.90 10.18
C SER A 115 15.33 1.67 11.04
N GLU A 116 15.22 0.46 11.61
CA GLU A 116 14.16 0.13 12.58
C GLU A 116 14.33 0.94 13.87
N GLU A 117 15.55 1.15 14.34
CA GLU A 117 15.84 1.97 15.52
C GLU A 117 15.41 3.42 15.31
N ALA A 118 15.64 3.98 14.12
CA ALA A 118 15.19 5.32 13.77
C ALA A 118 13.65 5.42 13.76
N LEU A 119 12.95 4.38 13.27
CA LEU A 119 11.49 4.30 13.35
C LEU A 119 11.02 4.26 14.81
N ILE A 120 11.59 3.38 15.64
CA ILE A 120 11.20 3.23 17.05
C ILE A 120 11.40 4.55 17.81
N GLN A 121 12.54 5.23 17.60
CA GLN A 121 12.83 6.52 18.20
C GLN A 121 11.86 7.61 17.74
N GLY A 122 11.52 7.65 16.45
CA GLY A 122 10.56 8.61 15.90
C GLY A 122 9.11 8.40 16.35
N MET A 123 8.80 7.24 16.93
CA MET A 123 7.47 6.90 17.46
C MET A 123 7.38 6.93 19.00
N SER A 124 8.49 7.17 19.70
CA SER A 124 8.57 7.26 21.17
C SER A 124 8.35 8.71 21.64
#